data_AF-A0AAJ0C5R3-F1
#
_entry.id   AF-A0AAJ0C5R3-F1
#
_cell.length_a   1.000
_cell.length_b   1.000
_cell.length_c   1.000
_cell.angle_alpha   90.00
_cell.angle_beta   90.00
_cell.angle_gamma   90.00
#
_symmetry.space_group_name_H-M   'P 1'
#
loop_
_entity.id
_entity.type
_entity.pdbx_description
1 polymer ?
#
loop_
_entity_poly.entity_id
_entity_poly.type
_entity_poly.pdbx_seq_one_letter_code
_entity_poly.pdbx_strand_id
1 'polypeptide(L)'
;MDLFKAMRHLLGLSLKEQKPDCAILRLPVELLLLISASLPLHSQVLLSQTCRWLRTVLPLADSSSRLPREQYLEYLAGLAYDMPERWVCEKCMALHSVVEFDTPKRPCRTLCPLAWRHGCYQYSFNCFWPHHRHIQLTLKYTRMLGNKKHQRHLQNLLAPSHSRFVIYPLERNVLAAQCSTYPKVEISNGNSDGGRRRYLLLSVRRYKAAREIVSPDSMGIVVVCPHMHMYSGPQPPGPATLSAYIHAAFKEEDGVEVRGACARCPTDFAVRASPWRATVRAWKDLGSEGSPLDPAWRVHLDDYHQDPVYGIQEDLTIAHEPGSVRKLYESGGGEVEGIQWERLEPAPNDLRRAS
;
A
#
# COMPACT_ATOMS: atom_id res chain seq x y z
N MET A 1 8.27 37.63 -38.84
CA MET A 1 9.58 37.05 -38.48
C MET A 1 10.36 37.85 -37.42
N ASP A 2 9.95 39.06 -37.03
CA ASP A 2 10.72 39.90 -36.09
C ASP A 2 10.27 39.91 -34.61
N LEU A 3 9.12 39.32 -34.26
CA LEU A 3 8.75 39.14 -32.84
C LEU A 3 9.67 38.15 -32.10
N PHE A 4 10.22 37.17 -32.82
CA PHE A 4 11.09 36.11 -32.28
C PHE A 4 12.46 36.61 -31.83
N LYS A 5 13.01 37.62 -32.49
CA LYS A 5 14.27 38.27 -32.06
C LYS A 5 14.03 39.23 -30.90
N ALA A 6 12.88 39.92 -30.89
CA ALA A 6 12.52 40.86 -29.82
C ALA A 6 12.31 40.15 -28.47
N MET A 7 11.63 38.99 -28.44
CA MET A 7 11.45 38.21 -27.20
C MET A 7 12.77 37.61 -26.67
N ARG A 8 13.72 37.23 -27.55
CA ARG A 8 15.06 36.76 -27.14
C ARG A 8 15.86 37.85 -26.43
N HIS A 9 15.71 39.10 -26.87
CA HIS A 9 16.47 40.22 -26.32
C HIS A 9 15.87 40.79 -25.03
N LEU A 10 14.54 40.74 -24.89
CA LEU A 10 13.82 41.20 -23.69
C LEU A 10 14.01 40.27 -22.47
N LEU A 11 14.27 38.99 -22.69
CA LEU A 11 14.47 38.00 -21.61
C LEU A 11 15.91 37.88 -21.10
N GLY A 12 16.87 38.64 -21.64
CA GLY A 12 18.27 38.62 -21.18
C GLY A 12 18.95 37.24 -21.25
N LEU A 13 18.41 36.31 -22.03
CA LEU A 13 18.95 34.96 -22.19
C LEU A 13 20.11 34.99 -23.18
N SER A 14 21.29 35.39 -22.70
CA SER A 14 22.55 35.01 -23.33
C SER A 14 22.66 33.49 -23.22
N LEU A 15 22.23 32.78 -24.27
CA LEU A 15 22.61 31.40 -24.49
C LEU A 15 24.13 31.39 -24.77
N LYS A 16 24.94 31.50 -23.71
CA LYS A 16 26.20 30.73 -23.71
C LYS A 16 25.82 29.35 -24.19
N GLU A 17 26.49 28.86 -25.23
CA GLU A 17 26.29 27.53 -25.80
C GLU A 17 26.35 26.47 -24.69
N GLN A 18 25.23 26.25 -24.02
CA GLN A 18 25.00 25.07 -23.23
C GLN A 18 24.92 23.99 -24.29
N LYS A 19 25.84 23.03 -24.29
CA LYS A 19 25.57 21.72 -24.90
C LYS A 19 24.53 21.05 -24.00
N PRO A 20 23.23 20.99 -24.34
CA PRO A 20 22.30 20.28 -23.50
C PRO A 20 22.15 18.90 -24.15
N ASP A 21 22.75 17.87 -23.56
CA ASP A 21 22.43 16.46 -23.87
C ASP A 21 20.95 16.12 -23.59
N CYS A 22 20.15 17.10 -23.16
CA CYS A 22 18.73 16.98 -22.84
C CYS A 22 17.84 17.40 -24.01
N ALA A 23 17.20 16.43 -24.67
CA ALA A 23 16.34 16.64 -25.83
C ALA A 23 15.19 17.63 -25.57
N ILE A 24 14.63 17.66 -24.35
CA ILE A 24 13.52 18.54 -23.99
C ILE A 24 13.91 20.03 -24.06
N LEU A 25 15.16 20.37 -23.75
CA LEU A 25 15.66 21.76 -23.80
C LEU A 25 15.96 22.23 -25.23
N ARG A 26 15.91 21.32 -26.20
CA ARG A 26 16.09 21.62 -27.64
C ARG A 26 14.76 21.85 -28.36
N LEU A 27 13.63 21.60 -27.69
CA LEU A 27 12.32 21.85 -28.25
C LEU A 27 12.05 23.36 -28.38
N PRO A 28 11.35 23.80 -29.43
CA PRO A 28 10.77 25.13 -29.48
C PRO A 28 9.93 25.43 -28.22
N VAL A 29 9.97 26.68 -27.76
CA VAL A 29 9.25 27.13 -26.56
C VAL A 29 7.75 26.83 -26.67
N GLU A 30 7.19 26.96 -27.88
CA GLU A 30 5.79 26.68 -28.16
C GLU A 30 5.43 25.21 -27.86
N LEU A 31 6.29 24.26 -28.24
CA LEU A 31 6.06 22.84 -27.95
C LEU A 31 6.16 22.56 -26.45
N LEU A 32 7.04 23.24 -25.74
CA LEU A 32 7.16 23.09 -24.29
C LEU A 32 5.97 23.66 -23.53
N LEU A 33 5.41 24.78 -24.00
CA LEU A 33 4.18 25.33 -23.46
C LEU A 33 2.99 24.38 -23.70
N LEU A 34 2.93 23.73 -24.87
CA LEU A 34 1.90 22.71 -25.15
C LEU A 34 2.07 21.46 -24.28
N ILE A 35 3.30 20.98 -24.08
CA ILE A 35 3.60 19.87 -23.16
C ILE A 35 3.18 20.26 -21.74
N SER A 36 3.60 21.44 -21.26
CA SER A 36 3.24 21.93 -19.93
C SER A 36 1.72 22.04 -19.76
N ALA A 37 1.00 22.63 -20.73
CA ALA A 37 -0.45 22.77 -20.67
C ALA A 37 -1.20 21.42 -20.64
N SER A 38 -0.56 20.34 -21.11
CA SER A 38 -1.12 18.98 -21.08
C SER A 38 -0.86 18.26 -19.75
N LEU A 39 -0.02 18.83 -18.88
CA LEU A 39 0.30 18.25 -17.58
C LEU A 39 -0.63 18.78 -16.48
N PRO A 40 -0.91 17.98 -15.43
CA PRO A 40 -1.54 18.49 -14.22
C PRO A 40 -0.76 19.65 -13.61
N LEU A 41 -1.45 20.58 -12.94
CA LEU A 41 -0.86 21.81 -12.41
C LEU A 41 0.35 21.56 -11.49
N HIS A 42 0.28 20.55 -10.63
CA HIS A 42 1.40 20.17 -9.77
C HIS A 42 2.65 19.76 -10.56
N SER A 43 2.47 19.01 -11.66
CA SER A 43 3.57 18.57 -12.52
C SER A 43 4.15 19.73 -13.33
N GLN A 44 3.33 20.72 -13.72
CA GLN A 44 3.81 21.95 -14.35
C GLN A 44 4.73 22.75 -13.42
N VAL A 45 4.34 22.87 -12.14
CA VAL A 45 5.18 23.51 -11.11
C VAL A 45 6.49 22.74 -10.95
N LEU A 46 6.46 21.40 -10.81
CA LEU A 46 7.68 20.59 -10.74
C LEU A 46 8.58 20.77 -11.96
N LEU A 47 8.01 20.71 -13.18
CA LEU A 47 8.75 20.89 -14.42
C LEU A 47 9.45 22.25 -14.46
N SER A 48 8.76 23.32 -14.06
CA SER A 48 9.34 24.68 -14.00
C SER A 48 10.50 24.81 -13.01
N GLN A 49 10.59 23.91 -12.02
CA GLN A 49 11.64 23.94 -10.99
C GLN A 49 12.85 23.07 -11.33
N THR A 50 12.81 22.27 -12.40
CA THR A 50 13.90 21.37 -12.77
C THR A 50 15.17 22.10 -13.22
N CYS A 51 15.05 23.24 -13.92
CA CYS A 51 16.19 24.04 -14.33
C CYS A 51 15.85 25.53 -14.48
N ARG A 52 16.87 26.39 -14.49
CA ARG A 52 16.70 27.85 -14.63
C ARG A 52 15.96 28.25 -15.90
N TRP A 53 16.22 27.57 -17.01
CA TRP A 53 15.61 27.90 -18.29
C TRP A 53 14.11 27.57 -18.30
N LEU A 54 13.72 26.37 -17.85
CA LEU A 54 12.32 26.00 -17.70
C LEU A 54 11.60 26.90 -16.68
N ARG A 55 12.29 27.34 -15.63
CA ARG A 55 11.77 28.33 -14.67
C ARG A 55 11.43 29.68 -15.32
N THR A 56 12.25 30.11 -16.28
CA THR A 56 12.03 31.38 -17.00
C THR A 56 10.94 31.25 -18.06
N VAL A 57 10.89 30.12 -18.76
CA VAL A 57 9.95 29.91 -19.86
C VAL A 57 8.54 29.54 -19.37
N LEU A 58 8.44 28.80 -18.27
CA LEU A 58 7.17 28.36 -17.70
C LEU A 58 6.73 29.33 -16.60
N PRO A 59 5.59 30.03 -16.73
CA PRO A 59 5.16 31.10 -15.83
C PRO A 59 4.69 30.64 -14.44
N LEU A 60 4.98 29.40 -14.04
CA LEU A 60 4.38 28.70 -12.89
C LEU A 60 5.33 28.48 -11.72
N ALA A 61 6.59 28.92 -11.83
CA ALA A 61 7.65 28.65 -10.85
C ALA A 61 7.28 28.99 -9.39
N ASP A 62 6.52 30.06 -9.18
CA ASP A 62 6.16 30.57 -7.85
C ASP A 62 4.70 30.23 -7.47
N SER A 63 4.03 29.35 -8.20
CA SER A 63 2.60 29.03 -8.02
C SER A 63 2.33 27.88 -7.04
N SER A 64 3.35 27.28 -6.40
CA SER A 64 3.18 26.14 -5.50
C SER A 64 2.26 26.44 -4.30
N SER A 65 2.29 27.68 -3.79
CA SER A 65 1.42 28.16 -2.70
C SER A 65 -0.05 28.32 -3.09
N ARG A 66 -0.37 28.31 -4.38
CA ARG A 66 -1.72 28.46 -4.93
C ARG A 66 -2.33 27.14 -5.39
N LEU A 67 -1.60 26.03 -5.24
CA LEU A 67 -2.10 24.72 -5.63
C LEU A 67 -3.31 24.34 -4.77
N PRO A 68 -4.39 23.83 -5.40
CA PRO A 68 -5.45 23.15 -4.66
C PRO A 68 -4.85 22.02 -3.82
N ARG A 69 -5.51 21.69 -2.72
CA ARG A 69 -4.99 20.77 -1.71
C ARG A 69 -4.47 19.43 -2.25
N GLU A 70 -5.26 18.78 -3.11
CA GLU A 70 -4.88 17.51 -3.72
C GLU A 70 -3.65 17.66 -4.64
N GLN A 71 -3.64 18.70 -5.47
CA GLN A 71 -2.51 19.04 -6.34
C GLN A 71 -1.26 19.38 -5.53
N TYR A 72 -1.41 20.03 -4.37
CA TYR A 72 -0.30 20.31 -3.48
C TYR A 72 0.29 19.02 -2.90
N LEU A 73 -0.54 18.03 -2.56
CA LEU A 73 -0.07 16.74 -2.06
C LEU A 73 0.66 15.92 -3.14
N GLU A 74 0.16 15.94 -4.38
CA GLU A 74 0.86 15.38 -5.55
C GLU A 74 2.20 16.09 -5.81
N TYR A 75 2.23 17.42 -5.72
CA TYR A 75 3.46 18.20 -5.81
C TYR A 75 4.49 17.77 -4.77
N LEU A 76 4.08 17.62 -3.51
CA LEU A 76 4.95 17.12 -2.44
C LEU A 76 5.41 15.68 -2.70
N ALA A 77 4.57 14.82 -3.26
CA ALA A 77 4.93 13.45 -3.62
C ALA A 77 6.02 13.44 -4.70
N GLY A 78 5.89 14.28 -5.72
CA GLY A 78 6.93 14.50 -6.73
C GLY A 78 8.24 15.01 -6.13
N LEU A 79 8.21 15.98 -5.21
CA LEU A 79 9.42 16.43 -4.51
C LEU A 79 10.05 15.32 -3.65
N ALA A 80 9.23 14.57 -2.92
CA ALA A 80 9.71 13.51 -2.06
C ALA A 80 10.36 12.38 -2.85
N TYR A 81 9.96 12.15 -4.10
CA TYR A 81 10.48 11.10 -4.96
C TYR A 81 12.02 11.11 -4.98
N ASP A 82 12.64 12.27 -5.19
CA ASP A 82 14.11 12.38 -5.24
C ASP A 82 14.78 12.68 -3.89
N MET A 83 14.00 12.75 -2.81
CA MET A 83 14.50 12.99 -1.45
C MET A 83 14.47 11.69 -0.62
N PRO A 84 15.58 10.93 -0.54
CA PRO A 84 15.63 9.64 0.16
C PRO A 84 15.32 9.74 1.65
N GLU A 85 15.60 10.88 2.27
CA GLU A 85 15.41 11.10 3.71
C GLU A 85 14.12 11.83 4.05
N ARG A 86 13.24 12.01 3.06
CA ARG A 86 11.96 12.68 3.25
C ARG A 86 10.79 11.80 2.78
N TRP A 87 9.64 11.97 3.41
CA TRP A 87 8.38 11.36 3.00
C TRP A 87 7.25 12.39 3.12
N VAL A 88 6.18 12.19 2.37
CA VAL A 88 5.02 13.10 2.35
C VAL A 88 4.01 12.67 3.38
N CYS A 89 3.63 13.58 4.27
CA CYS A 89 2.50 13.36 5.16
C CYS A 89 1.21 13.92 4.58
N GLU A 90 0.23 13.05 4.37
CA GLU A 90 -1.12 13.38 3.93
C GLU A 90 -1.89 14.27 4.93
N LYS A 91 -1.52 14.24 6.22
CA LYS A 91 -2.26 14.92 7.30
C LYS A 91 -1.91 16.40 7.38
N CYS A 92 -0.62 16.71 7.48
CA CYS A 92 -0.13 18.08 7.59
C CYS A 92 0.31 18.66 6.24
N MET A 93 0.33 17.86 5.18
CA MET A 93 0.79 18.27 3.84
C MET A 93 2.20 18.86 3.89
N ALA A 94 3.12 18.11 4.50
CA ALA A 94 4.51 18.51 4.64
C ALA A 94 5.47 17.32 4.43
N LEU A 95 6.73 17.66 4.16
CA LEU A 95 7.83 16.70 4.03
C LEU A 95 8.50 16.46 5.39
N HIS A 96 8.34 15.25 5.91
CA HIS A 96 8.94 14.83 7.16
C HIS A 96 10.24 14.08 6.93
N SER A 97 11.17 14.20 7.88
CA SER A 97 12.36 13.36 7.89
C SER A 97 11.99 11.90 8.16
N VAL A 98 12.75 10.98 7.56
CA VAL A 98 12.64 9.55 7.83
C VAL A 98 13.16 9.23 9.22
N VAL A 99 12.48 8.33 9.90
CA VAL A 99 12.85 7.83 11.22
C VAL A 99 13.03 6.32 11.13
N GLU A 100 14.26 5.84 11.28
CA GLU A 100 14.63 4.46 10.92
C GLU A 100 13.91 3.35 11.72
N PHE A 101 13.40 3.67 12.92
CA PHE A 101 12.65 2.73 13.74
C PHE A 101 11.16 2.69 13.40
N ASP A 102 10.66 3.63 12.60
CA ASP A 102 9.28 3.65 12.10
C ASP A 102 9.10 2.56 11.05
N THR A 103 8.42 1.48 11.43
CA THR A 103 8.22 0.31 10.58
C THR A 103 6.77 -0.13 10.67
N PRO A 104 6.24 -0.88 9.68
CA PRO A 104 4.88 -1.43 9.79
C PRO A 104 4.65 -2.27 11.05
N LYS A 105 5.70 -2.91 11.60
CA LYS A 105 5.62 -3.66 12.86
C LYS A 105 5.59 -2.76 14.10
N ARG A 106 6.24 -1.60 14.04
CA ARG A 106 6.34 -0.61 15.12
C ARG A 106 6.12 0.79 14.55
N PRO A 107 4.88 1.14 14.17
CA PRO A 107 4.61 2.44 13.56
C PRO A 107 4.79 3.54 14.59
N CYS A 108 5.63 4.52 14.27
CA CYS A 108 5.79 5.73 15.06
C CYS A 108 4.61 6.67 14.79
N ARG A 109 3.77 6.88 15.81
CA ARG A 109 2.56 7.72 15.71
C ARG A 109 2.84 9.22 15.85
N THR A 110 4.05 9.57 16.29
CA THR A 110 4.40 10.93 16.75
C THR A 110 5.19 11.74 15.72
N LEU A 111 5.45 11.18 14.54
CA LEU A 111 6.27 11.83 13.50
C LEU A 111 5.63 13.10 12.92
N CYS A 112 4.30 13.16 12.93
CA CYS A 112 3.54 14.32 12.49
C CYS A 112 2.90 15.02 13.71
N PRO A 113 3.19 16.31 13.95
CA PRO A 113 2.55 17.07 15.03
C PRO A 113 1.02 17.09 14.98
N LEU A 114 0.45 16.96 13.77
CA LEU A 114 -1.00 16.94 13.55
C LEU A 114 -1.63 15.54 13.59
N ALA A 115 -0.84 14.46 13.53
CA ALA A 115 -1.36 13.09 13.54
C ALA A 115 -2.08 12.72 14.85
N TRP A 116 -1.74 13.38 15.96
CA TRP A 116 -2.41 13.20 17.25
C TRP A 116 -3.87 13.66 17.25
N ARG A 117 -4.22 14.67 16.43
CA ARG A 117 -5.56 15.28 16.45
C ARG A 117 -6.59 14.53 15.62
N HIS A 118 -6.16 13.76 14.63
CA HIS A 118 -7.05 13.16 13.65
C HIS A 118 -7.28 11.66 13.82
N GLY A 119 -6.60 11.02 14.78
CA GLY A 119 -6.55 9.56 14.86
C GLY A 119 -5.81 9.02 13.63
N CYS A 120 -4.73 8.28 13.82
CA CYS A 120 -4.19 7.53 12.68
C CYS A 120 -5.25 6.49 12.28
N TYR A 121 -5.99 6.73 11.20
CA TYR A 121 -6.94 5.79 10.62
C TYR A 121 -6.17 4.53 10.24
N GLN A 122 -6.49 3.45 10.94
CA GLN A 122 -5.61 2.29 11.04
C GLN A 122 -6.28 1.13 10.33
N TYR A 123 -5.64 0.71 9.25
CA TYR A 123 -5.91 -0.61 8.70
C TYR A 123 -5.21 -1.66 9.57
N SER A 124 -5.95 -2.24 10.50
CA SER A 124 -5.44 -3.11 11.57
C SER A 124 -5.33 -4.57 11.12
N PHE A 125 -4.10 -5.08 11.04
CA PHE A 125 -3.83 -6.47 11.40
C PHE A 125 -3.09 -6.47 12.71
N ASN A 126 -3.48 -7.34 13.64
CA ASN A 126 -2.95 -7.46 15.00
C ASN A 126 -1.41 -7.55 15.13
N CYS A 127 -0.65 -7.55 14.03
CA CYS A 127 0.82 -7.58 14.01
C CYS A 127 1.52 -6.74 12.93
N PHE A 128 0.80 -6.01 12.06
CA PHE A 128 1.41 -5.30 10.93
C PHE A 128 0.51 -4.15 10.43
N TRP A 129 1.05 -2.93 10.44
CA TRP A 129 0.33 -1.67 10.27
C TRP A 129 1.04 -0.81 9.21
N PRO A 130 0.86 -1.13 7.91
CA PRO A 130 1.43 -0.31 6.86
C PRO A 130 0.73 1.05 6.85
N HIS A 131 1.53 2.11 6.74
CA HIS A 131 1.06 3.45 6.38
C HIS A 131 1.59 3.74 4.99
N HIS A 132 0.99 4.70 4.28
CA HIS A 132 1.45 5.06 2.94
C HIS A 132 2.96 5.38 2.91
N ARG A 133 3.46 6.10 3.92
CA ARG A 133 4.89 6.39 4.06
C ARG A 133 5.78 5.14 4.09
N HIS A 134 5.32 4.04 4.67
CA HIS A 134 6.08 2.78 4.67
C HIS A 134 6.17 2.20 3.25
N ILE A 135 5.09 2.28 2.47
CA ILE A 135 5.06 1.86 1.07
C ILE A 135 5.98 2.74 0.23
N GLN A 136 5.81 4.06 0.33
CA GLN A 136 6.63 5.05 -0.36
C GLN A 136 8.12 4.83 -0.08
N LEU A 137 8.52 4.71 1.20
CA LEU A 137 9.91 4.49 1.58
C LEU A 137 10.45 3.14 1.11
N THR A 138 9.65 2.07 1.20
CA THR A 138 10.07 0.74 0.72
C THR A 138 10.37 0.78 -0.77
N LEU A 139 9.45 1.32 -1.58
CA LEU A 139 9.59 1.36 -3.03
C LEU A 139 10.68 2.32 -3.48
N LYS A 140 10.84 3.45 -2.77
CA LYS A 140 11.93 4.42 -2.95
C LYS A 140 13.29 3.80 -2.70
N TYR A 141 13.50 3.13 -1.56
CA TYR A 141 14.78 2.49 -1.28
C TYR A 141 15.04 1.28 -2.17
N THR A 142 13.99 0.61 -2.64
CA THR A 142 14.11 -0.43 -3.66
C THR A 142 14.47 0.15 -5.03
N ARG A 143 14.11 1.40 -5.35
CA ARG A 143 14.59 2.08 -6.57
C ARG A 143 16.06 2.41 -6.48
N MET A 144 16.48 2.95 -5.34
CA MET A 144 17.80 3.53 -5.11
C MET A 144 18.85 2.44 -4.77
N LEU A 145 18.75 1.25 -5.40
CA LEU A 145 19.64 0.11 -5.17
C LEU A 145 21.11 0.56 -5.17
N GLY A 146 21.87 0.10 -4.19
CA GLY A 146 23.30 0.43 -4.03
C GLY A 146 23.60 1.44 -2.93
N ASN A 147 22.61 2.18 -2.40
CA ASN A 147 22.83 3.03 -1.23
C ASN A 147 22.75 2.21 0.07
N LYS A 148 23.92 1.77 0.56
CA LYS A 148 24.07 1.00 1.81
C LYS A 148 23.43 1.68 3.04
N LYS A 149 23.27 3.02 3.03
CA LYS A 149 22.69 3.78 4.14
C LYS A 149 21.25 3.32 4.45
N HIS A 150 20.44 3.07 3.43
CA HIS A 150 19.03 2.77 3.61
C HIS A 150 18.71 1.26 3.61
N GLN A 151 19.69 0.41 3.32
CA GLN A 151 19.50 -1.04 3.20
C GLN A 151 18.95 -1.66 4.48
N ARG A 152 19.47 -1.26 5.65
CA ARG A 152 19.01 -1.77 6.95
C ARG A 152 17.55 -1.40 7.20
N HIS A 153 17.18 -0.16 6.91
CA HIS A 153 15.80 0.29 7.10
C HIS A 153 14.86 -0.40 6.09
N LEU A 154 15.27 -0.57 4.83
CA LEU A 154 14.52 -1.34 3.84
C LEU A 154 14.30 -2.79 4.28
N GLN A 155 15.33 -3.46 4.83
CA GLN A 155 15.18 -4.80 5.40
C GLN A 155 14.16 -4.84 6.52
N ASN A 156 14.12 -3.82 7.39
CA ASN A 156 13.12 -3.73 8.46
C ASN A 156 11.71 -3.44 7.94
N LEU A 157 11.56 -2.64 6.87
CA LEU A 157 10.28 -2.38 6.21
C LEU A 157 9.71 -3.63 5.52
N LEU A 158 10.59 -4.51 5.04
CA LEU A 158 10.25 -5.79 4.40
C LEU A 158 10.32 -7.00 5.34
N ALA A 159 10.63 -6.79 6.62
CA ALA A 159 10.76 -7.90 7.56
C ALA A 159 9.40 -8.57 7.82
N PRO A 160 9.32 -9.91 7.76
CA PRO A 160 8.13 -10.62 8.18
C PRO A 160 7.75 -10.29 9.64
N SER A 161 6.45 -10.29 9.93
CA SER A 161 5.94 -10.11 11.28
C SER A 161 5.11 -11.32 11.68
N HIS A 162 5.24 -11.73 12.93
CA HIS A 162 4.50 -12.83 13.53
C HIS A 162 3.99 -12.38 14.88
N SER A 163 2.72 -12.61 15.15
CA SER A 163 2.15 -12.38 16.49
C SER A 163 1.07 -13.40 16.79
N ARG A 164 0.96 -13.75 18.07
CA ARG A 164 -0.25 -14.38 18.60
C ARG A 164 -1.28 -13.28 18.84
N PHE A 165 -2.55 -13.60 18.68
CA PHE A 165 -3.61 -12.65 18.96
C PHE A 165 -4.74 -13.30 19.75
N VAL A 166 -5.50 -12.45 20.42
CA VAL A 166 -6.70 -12.82 21.15
C VAL A 166 -7.87 -12.67 20.19
N ILE A 167 -8.71 -13.70 20.07
CA ILE A 167 -9.89 -13.68 19.18
C ILE A 167 -10.98 -12.80 19.81
N TYR A 168 -11.19 -12.95 21.11
CA TYR A 168 -12.17 -12.20 21.90
C TYR A 168 -11.47 -11.47 23.04
N PRO A 169 -11.24 -10.15 22.93
CA PRO A 169 -10.47 -9.39 23.93
C PRO A 169 -11.04 -9.45 25.35
N LEU A 170 -12.36 -9.62 25.46
CA LEU A 170 -13.10 -9.61 26.72
C LEU A 170 -13.36 -11.02 27.27
N GLU A 171 -13.03 -12.07 26.51
CA GLU A 171 -13.31 -13.46 26.87
C GLU A 171 -12.04 -14.30 26.86
N ARG A 172 -12.10 -15.49 27.46
CA ARG A 172 -10.97 -16.41 27.39
C ARG A 172 -10.86 -16.95 25.96
N ASN A 173 -9.68 -16.87 25.36
CA ASN A 173 -9.42 -17.46 24.04
C ASN A 173 -9.82 -18.94 24.00
N VAL A 174 -10.72 -19.26 23.07
CA VAL A 174 -11.19 -20.62 22.80
C VAL A 174 -10.29 -21.37 21.82
N LEU A 175 -9.56 -20.64 20.95
CA LEU A 175 -8.59 -21.16 20.00
C LEU A 175 -7.19 -20.58 20.23
N ALA A 176 -6.16 -21.31 19.78
CA ALA A 176 -4.83 -20.76 19.62
C ALA A 176 -4.73 -20.05 18.25
N ALA A 177 -4.55 -18.73 18.26
CA ALA A 177 -4.56 -17.91 17.06
C ALA A 177 -3.20 -17.20 16.82
N GLN A 178 -2.77 -17.22 15.56
CA GLN A 178 -1.53 -16.58 15.11
C GLN A 178 -1.75 -15.85 13.80
N CYS A 179 -1.17 -14.66 13.67
CA CYS A 179 -1.09 -13.91 12.43
C CYS A 179 0.37 -13.83 11.99
N SER A 180 0.61 -13.98 10.69
CA SER A 180 1.91 -13.77 10.05
C SER A 180 1.73 -12.87 8.84
N THR A 181 2.66 -11.95 8.60
CA THR A 181 2.63 -11.07 7.43
C THR A 181 3.98 -11.04 6.74
N TYR A 182 3.93 -11.00 5.41
CA TYR A 182 5.09 -11.12 4.53
C TYR A 182 5.00 -10.03 3.45
N PRO A 183 5.55 -8.84 3.71
CA PRO A 183 5.62 -7.78 2.71
C PRO A 183 6.64 -8.15 1.62
N LYS A 184 6.38 -7.71 0.40
CA LYS A 184 7.21 -7.97 -0.79
C LYS A 184 7.15 -6.78 -1.73
N VAL A 185 8.25 -6.52 -2.46
CA VAL A 185 8.21 -5.65 -3.63
C VAL A 185 8.25 -6.51 -4.88
N GLU A 186 7.29 -6.31 -5.77
CA GLU A 186 7.31 -6.91 -7.10
C GLU A 186 7.82 -5.87 -8.11
N ILE A 187 8.77 -6.28 -8.95
CA ILE A 187 9.37 -5.44 -9.99
C ILE A 187 8.87 -5.98 -11.34
N SER A 188 7.90 -5.30 -11.93
CA SER A 188 7.39 -5.70 -13.25
C SER A 188 8.38 -5.30 -14.35
N ASN A 189 8.91 -6.28 -15.10
CA ASN A 189 9.84 -6.05 -16.22
C ASN A 189 9.12 -5.63 -17.52
N GLY A 190 7.98 -4.95 -17.43
CA GLY A 190 7.22 -4.52 -18.60
C GLY A 190 7.94 -3.43 -19.39
N ASN A 191 8.12 -3.65 -20.70
CA ASN A 191 8.93 -2.84 -21.62
C ASN A 191 8.45 -1.41 -21.91
N SER A 192 7.34 -0.93 -21.34
CA SER A 192 6.71 0.32 -21.77
C SER A 192 6.51 1.38 -20.67
N ASP A 193 6.87 1.11 -19.42
CA ASP A 193 6.70 2.11 -18.35
C ASP A 193 7.64 1.88 -17.16
N GLY A 194 8.95 2.13 -17.36
CA GLY A 194 9.91 2.40 -16.27
C GLY A 194 9.95 1.42 -15.09
N GLY A 195 9.58 0.15 -15.28
CA GLY A 195 9.49 -0.86 -14.23
C GLY A 195 8.61 -0.45 -13.05
N ARG A 196 7.28 -0.57 -13.18
CA ARG A 196 6.36 -0.28 -12.06
C ARG A 196 6.63 -1.25 -10.92
N ARG A 197 7.14 -0.71 -9.81
CA ARG A 197 7.35 -1.41 -8.55
C ARG A 197 6.06 -1.36 -7.72
N ARG A 198 5.60 -2.52 -7.27
CA ARG A 198 4.37 -2.68 -6.49
C ARG A 198 4.72 -3.17 -5.08
N TYR A 199 4.09 -2.60 -4.06
CA TYR A 199 4.19 -3.14 -2.70
C TYR A 199 3.08 -4.15 -2.49
N LEU A 200 3.46 -5.41 -2.29
CA LEU A 200 2.53 -6.50 -2.06
C LEU A 200 2.60 -6.97 -0.61
N LEU A 201 1.47 -7.45 -0.10
CA LEU A 201 1.38 -7.98 1.26
C LEU A 201 0.63 -9.29 1.27
N LEU A 202 1.27 -10.35 1.78
CA LEU A 202 0.60 -11.57 2.18
C LEU A 202 0.35 -11.53 3.69
N SER A 203 -0.90 -11.71 4.12
CA SER A 203 -1.24 -12.01 5.52
C SER A 203 -1.77 -13.44 5.64
N VAL A 204 -1.36 -14.13 6.70
CA VAL A 204 -1.74 -15.50 7.00
C VAL A 204 -2.23 -15.56 8.44
N ARG A 205 -3.53 -15.79 8.62
CA ARG A 205 -4.14 -16.07 9.92
C ARG A 205 -4.31 -17.57 10.09
N ARG A 206 -3.83 -18.09 11.21
CA ARG A 206 -3.93 -19.50 11.57
C ARG A 206 -4.69 -19.64 12.88
N TYR A 207 -5.59 -20.61 12.90
CA TYR A 207 -6.41 -21.00 14.03
C TYR A 207 -6.15 -22.47 14.29
N LYS A 208 -5.83 -22.84 15.53
CA LYS A 208 -5.67 -24.23 15.98
C LYS A 208 -6.62 -24.47 17.14
N ALA A 209 -7.32 -25.59 17.12
CA ALA A 209 -8.16 -26.04 18.23
C ALA A 209 -7.34 -26.04 19.53
N ALA A 210 -7.96 -25.54 20.60
CA ALA A 210 -7.33 -25.47 21.92
C ALA A 210 -8.33 -25.91 22.99
N ARG A 211 -9.34 -25.09 23.26
CA ARG A 211 -10.45 -25.43 24.16
C ARG A 211 -11.70 -25.84 23.40
N GLU A 212 -11.88 -25.27 22.23
CA GLU A 212 -12.96 -25.61 21.31
C GLU A 212 -12.39 -26.07 19.97
N ILE A 213 -13.25 -26.75 19.20
CA ILE A 213 -12.99 -27.02 17.79
C ILE A 213 -13.01 -25.71 17.01
N VAL A 214 -12.27 -25.69 15.92
CA VAL A 214 -12.26 -24.58 14.98
C VAL A 214 -13.56 -24.63 14.19
N SER A 215 -14.35 -23.56 14.25
CA SER A 215 -15.61 -23.37 13.53
C SER A 215 -15.71 -21.91 13.07
N PRO A 216 -16.61 -21.57 12.13
CA PRO A 216 -16.86 -20.18 11.77
C PRO A 216 -17.14 -19.29 13.00
N ASP A 217 -17.91 -19.81 13.96
CA ASP A 217 -18.25 -19.08 15.18
C ASP A 217 -17.03 -18.89 16.09
N SER A 218 -16.23 -19.94 16.35
CA SER A 218 -15.09 -19.86 17.26
C SER A 218 -13.88 -19.08 16.70
N MET A 219 -13.85 -18.84 15.39
CA MET A 219 -12.84 -18.03 14.71
C MET A 219 -12.97 -16.52 14.96
N GLY A 220 -14.11 -16.06 15.48
CA GLY A 220 -14.40 -14.66 15.77
C GLY A 220 -14.30 -13.75 14.56
N ILE A 221 -13.81 -12.52 14.76
CA ILE A 221 -13.71 -11.53 13.67
C ILE A 221 -12.55 -11.87 12.73
N VAL A 222 -12.89 -12.19 11.48
CA VAL A 222 -11.91 -12.43 10.41
C VAL A 222 -12.00 -11.27 9.42
N VAL A 223 -10.87 -10.63 9.13
CA VAL A 223 -10.80 -9.52 8.17
C VAL A 223 -9.74 -9.85 7.12
N VAL A 224 -10.13 -9.78 5.85
CA VAL A 224 -9.24 -9.94 4.69
C VAL A 224 -8.90 -8.58 4.10
N CYS A 225 -9.90 -7.73 3.83
CA CYS A 225 -9.80 -6.32 3.42
C CYS A 225 -10.86 -5.48 4.17
N PRO A 226 -10.85 -4.13 4.13
CA PRO A 226 -11.95 -3.35 4.74
C PRO A 226 -13.33 -3.78 4.23
N HIS A 227 -13.40 -4.17 2.95
CA HIS A 227 -14.63 -4.60 2.27
C HIS A 227 -15.03 -6.06 2.53
N MET A 228 -14.12 -6.91 3.02
CA MET A 228 -14.35 -8.35 3.21
C MET A 228 -13.96 -8.76 4.62
N HIS A 229 -14.98 -8.86 5.47
CA HIS A 229 -14.87 -9.24 6.86
C HIS A 229 -16.01 -10.18 7.28
N MET A 230 -15.77 -10.99 8.32
CA MET A 230 -16.75 -11.82 9.00
C MET A 230 -16.88 -11.29 10.43
N TYR A 231 -18.09 -10.87 10.82
CA TYR A 231 -18.43 -10.52 12.19
C TYR A 231 -19.20 -11.67 12.83
N SER A 232 -19.02 -11.86 14.14
CA SER A 232 -19.90 -12.69 14.96
C SER A 232 -21.23 -11.92 15.18
N GLY A 233 -22.29 -12.24 14.44
CA GLY A 233 -23.60 -11.59 14.55
C GLY A 233 -24.48 -11.73 13.30
N PRO A 234 -25.75 -11.27 13.35
CA PRO A 234 -26.65 -11.29 12.19
C PRO A 234 -26.06 -10.47 11.03
N GLN A 235 -25.82 -11.09 9.89
CA GLN A 235 -25.31 -10.39 8.71
C GLN A 235 -26.47 -9.72 7.96
N PRO A 236 -26.32 -8.46 7.52
CA PRO A 236 -27.24 -7.90 6.54
C PRO A 236 -27.14 -8.69 5.22
N PRO A 237 -28.25 -8.89 4.48
CA PRO A 237 -28.21 -9.53 3.18
C PRO A 237 -27.39 -8.67 2.21
N GLY A 238 -26.37 -9.27 1.59
CA GLY A 238 -25.44 -8.59 0.69
C GLY A 238 -24.67 -9.57 -0.19
N PRO A 239 -23.89 -9.08 -1.18
CA PRO A 239 -23.09 -9.92 -2.07
C PRO A 239 -22.12 -10.81 -1.29
N ALA A 240 -21.65 -11.91 -1.92
CA ALA A 240 -20.87 -13.00 -1.33
C ALA A 240 -19.88 -12.52 -0.24
N THR A 241 -20.26 -12.70 1.02
CA THR A 241 -19.48 -12.22 2.16
C THR A 241 -18.33 -13.17 2.47
N LEU A 242 -17.30 -12.68 3.17
CA LEU A 242 -16.20 -13.54 3.64
C LEU A 242 -16.73 -14.73 4.46
N SER A 243 -17.84 -14.54 5.18
CA SER A 243 -18.53 -15.60 5.93
C SER A 243 -18.91 -16.78 5.04
N ALA A 244 -19.51 -16.53 3.86
CA ALA A 244 -19.91 -17.59 2.94
C ALA A 244 -18.72 -18.46 2.49
N TYR A 245 -17.57 -17.85 2.21
CA TYR A 245 -16.35 -18.58 1.85
C TYR A 245 -15.78 -19.38 3.01
N ILE A 246 -15.84 -18.86 4.24
CA ILE A 246 -15.42 -19.58 5.44
C ILE A 246 -16.33 -20.79 5.67
N HIS A 247 -17.66 -20.61 5.62
CA HIS A 247 -18.61 -21.71 5.75
C HIS A 247 -18.44 -22.77 4.64
N ALA A 248 -18.22 -22.35 3.40
CA ALA A 248 -17.92 -23.27 2.31
C ALA A 248 -16.66 -24.09 2.62
N ALA A 249 -15.59 -23.46 3.10
CA ALA A 249 -14.35 -24.17 3.43
C ALA A 249 -14.50 -25.23 4.55
N PHE A 250 -15.49 -25.12 5.43
CA PHE A 250 -15.82 -26.15 6.42
C PHE A 250 -16.73 -27.27 5.90
N LYS A 251 -17.36 -27.08 4.72
CA LYS A 251 -18.18 -28.11 4.07
C LYS A 251 -17.39 -28.95 3.08
N GLU A 252 -16.27 -28.42 2.57
CA GLU A 252 -15.36 -29.17 1.71
C GLU A 252 -14.60 -30.26 2.48
N GLU A 253 -13.96 -31.18 1.75
CA GLU A 253 -13.04 -32.15 2.35
C GLU A 253 -11.90 -31.46 3.10
N ASP A 254 -11.43 -32.10 4.18
CA ASP A 254 -10.40 -31.55 5.07
C ASP A 254 -9.17 -31.07 4.28
N GLY A 255 -8.93 -29.75 4.32
CA GLY A 255 -7.75 -29.13 3.71
C GLY A 255 -7.92 -28.64 2.27
N VAL A 256 -9.09 -28.85 1.64
CA VAL A 256 -9.42 -28.21 0.36
C VAL A 256 -9.42 -26.69 0.51
N GLU A 257 -8.86 -26.02 -0.49
CA GLU A 257 -8.71 -24.56 -0.49
C GLU A 257 -9.84 -23.90 -1.26
N VAL A 258 -10.70 -23.19 -0.54
CA VAL A 258 -11.71 -22.32 -1.14
C VAL A 258 -11.09 -20.95 -1.40
N ARG A 259 -11.18 -20.47 -2.64
CA ARG A 259 -10.56 -19.22 -3.10
C ARG A 259 -11.62 -18.17 -3.41
N GLY A 260 -11.27 -16.91 -3.19
CA GLY A 260 -12.11 -15.77 -3.55
C GLY A 260 -11.29 -14.51 -3.78
N ALA A 261 -11.96 -13.45 -4.20
CA ALA A 261 -11.38 -12.13 -4.40
C ALA A 261 -12.37 -11.05 -3.94
N CYS A 262 -11.85 -9.89 -3.55
CA CYS A 262 -12.67 -8.73 -3.24
C CYS A 262 -13.10 -8.03 -4.53
N ALA A 263 -14.36 -7.65 -4.68
CA ALA A 263 -14.81 -6.92 -5.87
C ALA A 263 -14.42 -5.42 -5.85
N ARG A 264 -14.00 -4.88 -4.69
CA ARG A 264 -13.74 -3.45 -4.49
C ARG A 264 -12.26 -3.08 -4.47
N CYS A 265 -11.38 -3.97 -4.02
CA CYS A 265 -9.95 -3.70 -3.90
C CYS A 265 -9.12 -4.86 -4.44
N PRO A 266 -7.86 -4.61 -4.84
CA PRO A 266 -6.95 -5.65 -5.34
C PRO A 266 -6.48 -6.55 -4.20
N THR A 267 -7.38 -7.43 -3.76
CA THR A 267 -7.17 -8.43 -2.72
C THR A 267 -7.73 -9.76 -3.19
N ASP A 268 -6.85 -10.76 -3.23
CA ASP A 268 -7.23 -12.17 -3.35
C ASP A 268 -7.13 -12.84 -1.99
N PHE A 269 -7.91 -13.88 -1.76
CA PHE A 269 -7.85 -14.66 -0.54
C PHE A 269 -8.13 -16.13 -0.75
N ALA A 270 -7.73 -16.92 0.25
CA ALA A 270 -7.96 -18.35 0.29
C ALA A 270 -8.21 -18.80 1.72
N VAL A 271 -9.16 -19.72 1.88
CA VAL A 271 -9.51 -20.33 3.15
C VAL A 271 -9.32 -21.83 3.04
N ARG A 272 -8.65 -22.41 4.02
CA ARG A 272 -8.62 -23.86 4.28
C ARG A 272 -9.13 -24.07 5.68
N ALA A 273 -10.08 -24.97 5.86
CA ALA A 273 -10.66 -25.24 7.17
C ALA A 273 -10.82 -26.73 7.41
N SER A 274 -10.90 -27.06 8.70
CA SER A 274 -11.20 -28.36 9.29
C SER A 274 -11.60 -28.07 10.75
N PRO A 275 -12.26 -29.01 11.45
CA PRO A 275 -12.58 -28.84 12.87
C PRO A 275 -11.35 -28.60 13.78
N TRP A 276 -10.14 -28.89 13.30
CA TRP A 276 -8.92 -28.81 14.11
C TRP A 276 -8.05 -27.60 13.80
N ARG A 277 -8.17 -27.08 12.58
CA ARG A 277 -7.32 -26.02 12.05
C ARG A 277 -8.04 -25.26 10.95
N ALA A 278 -7.92 -23.93 10.98
CA ALA A 278 -8.25 -23.08 9.84
C ALA A 278 -7.07 -22.17 9.49
N THR A 279 -6.91 -21.89 8.20
CA THR A 279 -5.94 -20.94 7.67
C THR A 279 -6.64 -20.01 6.68
N VAL A 280 -6.53 -18.71 6.92
CA VAL A 280 -7.00 -17.66 6.02
C VAL A 280 -5.77 -16.93 5.48
N ARG A 281 -5.61 -16.92 4.16
CA ARG A 281 -4.56 -16.18 3.46
C ARG A 281 -5.18 -15.02 2.69
N ALA A 282 -4.54 -13.86 2.73
CA ALA A 282 -4.94 -12.71 1.93
C ALA A 282 -3.70 -12.10 1.26
N TRP A 283 -3.76 -11.95 -0.07
CA TRP A 283 -2.76 -11.31 -0.90
C TRP A 283 -3.28 -9.95 -1.34
N LYS A 284 -2.47 -8.90 -1.18
CA LYS A 284 -2.89 -7.52 -1.46
C LYS A 284 -1.85 -6.80 -2.30
N ASP A 285 -2.34 -6.00 -3.24
CA ASP A 285 -1.57 -4.96 -3.91
C ASP A 285 -1.88 -3.63 -3.22
N LEU A 286 -0.90 -3.07 -2.52
CA LEU A 286 -1.04 -1.80 -1.80
C LEU A 286 -0.61 -0.59 -2.64
N GLY A 287 -0.31 -0.78 -3.93
CA GLY A 287 -0.02 0.29 -4.86
C GLY A 287 1.47 0.54 -5.13
N SER A 288 1.74 1.74 -5.64
CA SER A 288 3.03 2.17 -6.19
C SER A 288 3.79 3.15 -5.26
N GLU A 289 4.95 3.66 -5.68
CA GLU A 289 5.77 4.65 -4.93
C GLU A 289 5.11 6.04 -4.86
N GLY A 290 3.94 6.20 -5.47
CA GLY A 290 3.29 7.46 -5.76
C GLY A 290 2.78 8.24 -4.55
N SER A 291 1.74 9.04 -4.80
CA SER A 291 1.10 9.89 -3.80
C SER A 291 0.22 9.07 -2.85
N PRO A 292 0.02 9.53 -1.59
CA PRO A 292 -1.00 8.95 -0.71
C PRO A 292 -2.43 9.07 -1.26
N LEU A 293 -2.64 9.82 -2.34
CA LEU A 293 -3.90 9.86 -3.07
C LEU A 293 -4.07 8.72 -4.07
N ASP A 294 -3.04 7.87 -4.28
CA ASP A 294 -3.10 6.72 -5.18
C ASP A 294 -4.33 5.85 -4.83
N PRO A 295 -5.28 5.68 -5.78
CA PRO A 295 -6.47 4.88 -5.57
C PRO A 295 -6.16 3.44 -5.12
N ALA A 296 -5.06 2.84 -5.62
CA ALA A 296 -4.64 1.49 -5.24
C ALA A 296 -4.25 1.38 -3.76
N TRP A 297 -3.81 2.47 -3.14
CA TRP A 297 -3.59 2.54 -1.70
C TRP A 297 -4.89 2.89 -0.95
N ARG A 298 -5.58 3.93 -1.39
CA ARG A 298 -6.77 4.49 -0.70
C ARG A 298 -7.89 3.49 -0.52
N VAL A 299 -8.08 2.59 -1.48
CA VAL A 299 -9.12 1.55 -1.44
C VAL A 299 -8.91 0.53 -0.31
N HIS A 300 -7.77 0.55 0.39
CA HIS A 300 -7.53 -0.27 1.58
C HIS A 300 -7.67 0.51 2.90
N LEU A 301 -8.00 1.81 2.84
CA LEU A 301 -8.31 2.61 4.01
C LEU A 301 -9.75 2.33 4.43
N ASP A 302 -9.98 2.25 5.74
CA ASP A 302 -11.31 1.99 6.29
C ASP A 302 -12.19 3.25 6.17
N ASP A 303 -13.37 3.12 5.56
CA ASP A 303 -14.33 4.21 5.26
C ASP A 303 -14.93 4.86 6.53
N TYR A 304 -14.64 4.32 7.72
CA TYR A 304 -15.35 4.63 8.95
C TYR A 304 -15.24 6.07 9.46
N HIS A 305 -14.34 6.90 8.89
CA HIS A 305 -14.20 8.28 9.32
C HIS A 305 -13.95 9.23 8.15
N GLN A 306 -14.85 10.22 8.01
CA GLN A 306 -14.77 11.38 7.13
C GLN A 306 -13.48 12.17 7.42
N ASP A 307 -12.35 11.72 6.89
CA ASP A 307 -11.13 12.50 6.91
C ASP A 307 -11.30 13.65 5.91
N PRO A 308 -11.22 14.93 6.33
CA PRO A 308 -11.26 16.05 5.40
C PRO A 308 -10.13 15.97 4.35
N VAL A 309 -9.06 15.19 4.58
CA VAL A 309 -8.00 14.85 3.59
C VAL A 309 -8.53 14.14 2.36
N TYR A 310 -9.44 13.18 2.51
CA TYR A 310 -9.77 12.24 1.44
C TYR A 310 -11.15 12.47 0.81
N GLY A 311 -11.95 13.38 1.40
CA GLY A 311 -13.34 13.58 0.97
C GLY A 311 -14.22 12.38 1.34
N ILE A 312 -15.49 12.40 0.92
CA ILE A 312 -16.40 11.25 1.07
C ILE A 312 -15.89 10.14 0.15
N GLN A 313 -15.51 9.00 0.71
CA GLN A 313 -14.92 7.84 0.00
C GLN A 313 -16.00 6.88 -0.55
N GLU A 314 -17.22 7.39 -0.75
CA GLU A 314 -18.31 6.61 -1.32
C GLU A 314 -17.90 6.18 -2.74
N ASP A 315 -17.76 4.86 -2.92
CA ASP A 315 -17.58 4.15 -4.19
C ASP A 315 -16.17 3.98 -4.78
N LEU A 316 -15.08 4.24 -4.04
CA LEU A 316 -13.75 3.90 -4.58
C LEU A 316 -13.63 2.39 -4.80
N THR A 317 -13.51 1.99 -6.07
CA THR A 317 -13.35 0.60 -6.50
C THR A 317 -12.19 0.50 -7.48
N ILE A 318 -11.29 -0.45 -7.21
CA ILE A 318 -10.20 -0.80 -8.11
C ILE A 318 -10.44 -2.23 -8.57
N ALA A 319 -10.90 -2.34 -9.82
CA ALA A 319 -11.14 -3.62 -10.46
C ALA A 319 -9.82 -4.38 -10.62
N HIS A 320 -9.86 -5.69 -10.37
CA HIS A 320 -8.78 -6.61 -10.67
C HIS A 320 -9.36 -7.98 -11.07
N GLU A 321 -8.58 -8.73 -11.85
CA GLU A 321 -8.94 -10.11 -12.19
C GLU A 321 -8.77 -11.01 -10.95
N PRO A 322 -9.78 -11.80 -10.54
CA PRO A 322 -9.66 -12.72 -9.41
C PRO A 322 -8.43 -13.64 -9.53
N GLY A 323 -7.60 -13.70 -8.48
CA GLY A 323 -6.38 -14.50 -8.45
C GLY A 323 -5.14 -13.82 -9.05
N SER A 324 -5.29 -12.65 -9.69
CA SER A 324 -4.16 -11.92 -10.30
C SER A 324 -3.17 -11.38 -9.26
N VAL A 325 -3.63 -10.93 -8.10
CA VAL A 325 -2.78 -10.39 -7.02
C VAL A 325 -2.01 -11.51 -6.35
N ARG A 326 -2.66 -12.66 -6.13
CA ARG A 326 -1.99 -13.88 -5.67
C ARG A 326 -0.90 -14.30 -6.65
N LYS A 327 -1.23 -14.39 -7.94
CA LYS A 327 -0.28 -14.75 -9.00
C LYS A 327 0.92 -13.79 -9.02
N LEU A 328 0.67 -12.49 -8.93
CA LEU A 328 1.70 -11.45 -8.88
C LEU A 328 2.60 -11.59 -7.65
N TYR A 329 2.05 -11.96 -6.50
CA TYR A 329 2.84 -12.23 -5.30
C TYR A 329 3.72 -13.48 -5.46
N GLU A 330 3.16 -14.55 -6.01
CA GLU A 330 3.81 -15.86 -6.15
C GLU A 330 4.82 -15.92 -7.32
N SER A 331 4.68 -15.08 -8.35
CA SER A 331 5.53 -15.12 -9.57
C SER A 331 7.00 -14.78 -9.35
N GLY A 332 7.34 -14.01 -8.31
CA GLY A 332 8.71 -13.54 -8.09
C GLY A 332 9.65 -14.50 -7.34
N GLY A 333 9.51 -15.83 -7.53
CA GLY A 333 10.50 -16.83 -7.13
C GLY A 333 10.73 -17.04 -5.62
N GLY A 334 10.01 -16.33 -4.76
CA GLY A 334 9.97 -16.62 -3.33
C GLY A 334 8.91 -17.68 -3.08
N GLU A 335 9.27 -18.96 -3.20
CA GLU A 335 8.58 -19.93 -2.37
C GLU A 335 8.69 -19.41 -0.94
N VAL A 336 7.57 -19.32 -0.23
CA VAL A 336 7.62 -19.21 1.23
C VAL A 336 8.04 -20.59 1.75
N GLU A 337 9.22 -21.05 1.33
CA GLU A 337 9.89 -22.25 1.80
C GLU A 337 10.19 -22.01 3.28
N GLY A 338 9.53 -22.79 4.13
CA GLY A 338 9.67 -22.69 5.58
C GLY A 338 8.48 -22.08 6.32
N ILE A 339 7.23 -22.46 5.99
CA ILE A 339 6.18 -22.49 7.03
C ILE A 339 6.44 -23.73 7.88
N GLN A 340 7.48 -23.68 8.72
CA GLN A 340 7.91 -24.75 9.61
C GLN A 340 6.97 -24.90 10.83
N TRP A 341 5.65 -24.93 10.61
CA TRP A 341 4.66 -25.30 11.63
C TRP A 341 4.00 -26.66 11.36
N GLU A 342 4.26 -27.27 10.21
CA GLU A 342 3.78 -28.63 9.91
C GLU A 342 4.37 -29.70 10.84
N ARG A 343 5.37 -29.36 11.67
CA ARG A 343 6.02 -30.28 12.60
C ARG A 343 5.70 -30.06 14.08
N LEU A 344 4.55 -29.45 14.44
CA LEU A 344 4.13 -29.32 15.84
C LEU A 344 2.80 -30.02 16.15
N GLU A 345 3.02 -31.28 16.52
CA GLU A 345 2.24 -32.29 17.23
C GLU A 345 0.79 -32.57 16.78
N PRO A 346 0.42 -33.87 16.68
CA PRO A 346 -0.96 -34.27 16.48
C PRO A 346 -1.86 -33.67 17.57
N ALA A 347 -3.15 -33.55 17.28
CA ALA A 347 -4.14 -33.09 18.24
C ALA A 347 -4.00 -33.86 19.58
N PRO A 348 -4.24 -33.22 20.74
CA PRO A 348 -4.35 -33.95 22.00
C PRO A 348 -5.35 -35.09 21.83
N ASN A 349 -4.91 -36.33 22.12
CA ASN A 349 -5.72 -37.55 21.96
C ASN A 349 -7.07 -37.46 22.68
N ASP A 350 -7.20 -36.58 23.67
CA ASP A 350 -8.37 -36.41 24.53
C ASP A 350 -9.58 -35.81 23.79
N LEU A 351 -9.38 -35.02 22.72
CA LEU A 351 -10.49 -34.43 21.95
C LEU A 351 -11.02 -35.35 20.84
N ARG A 352 -10.25 -36.36 20.39
CA ARG A 352 -10.71 -37.34 19.38
C ARG A 352 -11.58 -38.45 19.95
N ARG A 353 -11.58 -38.65 21.28
CA ARG A 353 -12.37 -39.70 21.95
C ARG A 353 -13.77 -39.24 22.37
N ALA A 354 -14.09 -37.96 22.20
CA ALA A 354 -15.34 -37.35 22.65
C ALA A 354 -16.35 -37.04 21.51
N SER A 355 -16.03 -37.40 20.26
CA SER A 355 -16.84 -37.15 19.06
C SER A 355 -17.34 -38.43 18.43
#